data_AF-A0A2R5EQT7-F1
#
_entry.id   AF-A0A2R5EQT7-F1
#
_cell.length_a   1.000
_cell.length_b   1.000
_cell.length_c   1.000
_cell.angle_alpha   90.00
_cell.angle_beta   90.00
_cell.angle_gamma   90.00
#
_symmetry.space_group_name_H-M   'P 1'
#
loop_
_entity.id
_entity.type
_entity.pdbx_description
1 polymer ?
#
loop_
_entity_poly.entity_id
_entity_poly.type
_entity_poly.pdbx_seq_one_letter_code
_entity_poly.pdbx_strand_id
1 'polypeptide(L)'
;EARIGDIVGSAEGVPGEARLAVPLLTVQAKWTDESRYHAIVTALRELTEEDPQLDLQWLQEQRELHVKVMGPVQIEVLSQVLKSRFDLDIEFGAPSVIYKETPAETGEGFIAYTMPKPCWAILRFRIEPGERGSGLHYESLERTERLLESYQNEVARRVPEALQQGLFGWEVTDLRVTLVEGEHHVWHTHPLDFALATPMGVMDGLNRIGVKLLEPLLAFKISVPEEHGGKIMNELIAMRGEFDAPQLRGERMELTGKLPVATSLDFPARFGSMTKGRGILSTTFAEYRESPPDVKAERPRRGVNPLDQSRFILYMRKALAQS
;
A
#
# COMPACT_ATOMS: atom_id res chain seq x y z
N GLU A 1 10.66 8.87 22.64
CA GLU A 1 11.12 7.47 22.86
C GLU A 1 11.81 7.03 21.59
N ALA A 2 12.97 6.38 21.72
CA ALA A 2 13.72 5.89 20.57
C ALA A 2 13.03 4.66 19.99
N ARG A 3 12.90 4.60 18.66
CA ARG A 3 12.30 3.50 17.91
C ARG A 3 13.39 2.62 17.27
N ILE A 4 13.01 1.41 16.85
CA ILE A 4 13.89 0.56 16.04
C ILE A 4 14.24 1.32 14.76
N GLY A 5 15.54 1.51 14.51
CA GLY A 5 16.07 2.28 13.39
C GLY A 5 16.55 3.71 13.75
N ASP A 6 16.22 4.21 14.95
CA ASP A 6 16.68 5.53 15.37
C ASP A 6 18.20 5.53 15.64
N ILE A 7 18.91 6.46 15.00
CA ILE A 7 20.32 6.67 15.24
C ILE A 7 20.49 7.58 16.46
N VAL A 8 21.00 7.01 17.55
CA VAL A 8 21.41 7.79 18.71
C VAL A 8 22.89 8.18 18.53
N GLY A 9 23.15 9.43 18.13
CA GLY A 9 24.50 9.97 17.93
C GLY A 9 24.75 10.45 16.49
N SER A 10 25.97 10.27 15.98
CA SER A 10 26.32 10.68 14.61
C SER A 10 25.90 9.62 13.58
N ALA A 11 25.17 10.05 12.56
CA ALA A 11 24.73 9.21 11.45
C ALA A 11 25.86 8.80 10.49
N GLU A 12 27.04 9.43 10.57
CA GLU A 12 28.15 9.22 9.63
C GLU A 12 28.81 7.84 9.72
N GLY A 13 28.57 7.09 10.82
CA GLY A 13 29.11 5.74 11.04
C GLY A 13 28.08 4.62 10.96
N VAL A 14 26.81 4.93 10.69
CA VAL A 14 25.75 3.91 10.67
C VAL A 14 25.65 3.34 9.26
N PRO A 15 25.84 2.01 9.07
CA PRO A 15 25.58 1.36 7.80
C PRO A 15 24.15 1.70 7.37
N GLY A 16 23.94 2.05 6.09
CA GLY A 16 22.61 2.38 5.58
C GLY A 16 21.59 1.30 5.96
N GLU A 17 20.34 1.73 6.22
CA GLU A 17 19.23 0.83 6.59
C GLU A 17 19.27 -0.43 5.74
N ALA A 18 19.47 -1.57 6.39
CA ALA A 18 19.26 -2.84 5.71
C ALA A 18 17.79 -2.82 5.25
N ARG A 19 17.56 -2.85 3.93
CA ARG A 19 16.22 -3.00 3.37
C ARG A 19 15.71 -4.40 3.75
N LEU A 20 15.19 -4.50 4.97
CA LEU A 20 14.46 -5.66 5.43
C LEU A 20 13.22 -5.79 4.54
N ALA A 21 12.89 -7.02 4.17
CA ALA A 21 11.96 -7.37 3.10
C ALA A 21 10.62 -6.60 3.12
N VAL A 22 10.11 -6.21 1.95
CA VAL A 22 8.83 -5.51 1.84
C VAL A 22 7.67 -6.50 2.08
N PRO A 23 6.74 -6.26 3.02
CA PRO A 23 5.58 -7.11 3.19
C PRO A 23 4.61 -6.92 2.01
N LEU A 24 4.22 -8.01 1.38
CA LEU A 24 3.41 -8.00 0.14
C LEU A 24 1.98 -8.51 0.37
N LEU A 25 1.72 -9.06 1.55
CA LEU A 25 0.44 -9.66 1.92
C LEU A 25 -0.19 -8.89 3.07
N THR A 26 -1.51 -8.86 3.09
CA THR A 26 -2.30 -8.42 4.23
C THR A 26 -3.18 -9.57 4.68
N VAL A 27 -3.28 -9.76 5.99
CA VAL A 27 -4.18 -10.74 6.61
C VAL A 27 -5.11 -10.05 7.58
N GLN A 28 -6.37 -10.47 7.58
CA GLN A 28 -7.34 -10.03 8.58
C GLN A 28 -7.18 -10.91 9.83
N ALA A 29 -6.93 -10.29 10.99
CA ALA A 29 -7.06 -10.98 12.27
C ALA A 29 -8.54 -11.08 12.64
N LYS A 30 -8.98 -12.28 13.00
CA LYS A 30 -10.33 -12.63 13.44
C LYS A 30 -10.25 -13.18 14.85
N TRP A 31 -11.15 -12.74 15.71
CA TRP A 31 -11.26 -13.21 17.08
C TRP A 31 -12.73 -13.49 17.40
N THR A 32 -12.96 -14.46 18.26
CA THR A 32 -14.30 -14.91 18.65
C THR A 32 -14.86 -14.12 19.83
N ASP A 33 -13.99 -13.68 20.75
CA ASP A 33 -14.38 -12.97 21.96
C ASP A 33 -14.16 -11.45 21.82
N GLU A 34 -15.24 -10.69 21.60
CA GLU A 34 -15.16 -9.23 21.49
C GLU A 34 -14.65 -8.53 22.75
N SER A 35 -14.74 -9.15 23.93
CA SER A 35 -14.26 -8.56 25.18
C SER A 35 -12.73 -8.47 25.24
N ARG A 36 -12.02 -9.32 24.50
CA ARG A 36 -10.55 -9.37 24.44
C ARG A 36 -9.95 -8.41 23.41
N TYR A 37 -10.78 -7.67 22.67
CA TYR A 37 -10.35 -6.75 21.62
C TYR A 37 -9.21 -5.80 22.04
N HIS A 38 -9.32 -5.15 23.20
CA HIS A 38 -8.30 -4.22 23.67
C HIS A 38 -6.96 -4.89 23.97
N ALA A 39 -6.97 -6.13 24.46
CA ALA A 39 -5.76 -6.91 24.70
C ALA A 39 -5.10 -7.31 23.38
N ILE A 40 -5.90 -7.69 22.37
CA ILE A 40 -5.42 -8.05 21.03
C ILE A 40 -4.71 -6.88 20.35
N VAL A 41 -5.34 -5.69 20.36
CA VAL A 41 -4.73 -4.49 19.77
C VAL A 41 -3.44 -4.11 20.49
N THR A 42 -3.40 -4.22 21.82
CA THR A 42 -2.19 -3.93 22.60
C THR A 42 -1.07 -4.92 22.26
N ALA A 43 -1.36 -6.21 22.26
CA ALA A 43 -0.39 -7.26 21.96
C ALA A 43 0.19 -7.12 20.54
N LEU A 44 -0.65 -6.88 19.54
CA LEU A 44 -0.17 -6.70 18.17
C LEU A 44 0.58 -5.38 17.96
N ARG A 45 0.24 -4.31 18.70
CA ARG A 45 1.06 -3.09 18.72
C ARG A 45 2.44 -3.36 19.30
N GLU A 46 2.52 -4.08 20.40
CA GLU A 46 3.80 -4.49 21.01
C GLU A 46 4.62 -5.32 20.00
N LEU A 47 4.01 -6.27 19.31
CA LEU A 47 4.67 -7.03 18.24
C LEU A 47 5.11 -6.16 17.04
N THR A 48 4.35 -5.10 16.71
CA THR A 48 4.72 -4.16 15.64
C THR A 48 5.86 -3.23 16.07
N GLU A 49 5.95 -2.90 17.37
CA GLU A 49 7.07 -2.15 17.93
C GLU A 49 8.35 -3.00 17.97
N GLU A 50 8.23 -4.32 18.16
CA GLU A 50 9.33 -5.29 18.07
C GLU A 50 9.75 -5.59 16.62
N ASP A 51 8.79 -5.69 15.70
CA ASP A 51 9.00 -5.89 14.26
C ASP A 51 8.21 -4.85 13.45
N PRO A 52 8.86 -3.74 13.04
CA PRO A 52 8.22 -2.67 12.27
C PRO A 52 7.62 -3.12 10.93
N GLN A 53 7.94 -4.32 10.44
CA GLN A 53 7.41 -4.84 9.18
C GLN A 53 5.97 -5.35 9.30
N LEU A 54 5.51 -5.64 10.52
CA LEU A 54 4.17 -6.17 10.79
C LEU A 54 3.04 -5.15 10.66
N ASP A 55 3.31 -3.94 10.15
CA ASP A 55 2.41 -2.78 9.97
C ASP A 55 0.92 -3.08 10.24
N LEU A 56 0.51 -2.74 11.46
CA LEU A 56 -0.83 -2.98 11.97
C LEU A 56 -1.79 -1.88 11.50
N GLN A 57 -2.79 -2.28 10.74
CA GLN A 57 -3.86 -1.40 10.26
C GLN A 57 -5.17 -1.72 10.97
N TRP A 58 -5.57 -0.84 11.88
CA TRP A 58 -6.90 -0.88 12.49
C TRP A 58 -7.93 -0.14 11.64
N LEU A 59 -8.96 -0.87 11.20
CA LEU A 59 -10.08 -0.33 10.43
C LEU A 59 -11.26 -0.09 11.36
N GLN A 60 -11.34 1.12 11.95
CA GLN A 60 -12.36 1.46 12.96
C GLN A 60 -13.80 1.26 12.47
N GLU A 61 -14.09 1.58 11.21
CA GLU A 61 -15.45 1.53 10.66
C GLU A 61 -15.96 0.11 10.48
N GLN A 62 -15.10 -0.80 10.03
CA GLN A 62 -15.42 -2.23 9.91
C GLN A 62 -15.21 -2.99 11.23
N ARG A 63 -14.56 -2.37 12.23
CA ARG A 63 -14.02 -3.03 13.44
C ARG A 63 -13.10 -4.20 13.09
N GLU A 64 -12.33 -4.06 12.02
CA GLU A 64 -11.43 -5.11 11.51
C GLU A 64 -9.97 -4.75 11.75
N LEU A 65 -9.16 -5.75 12.09
CA LEU A 65 -7.72 -5.60 12.28
C LEU A 65 -7.00 -6.31 11.15
N HIS A 66 -6.14 -5.57 10.44
CA HIS A 66 -5.34 -6.08 9.34
C HIS A 66 -3.85 -5.96 9.68
N VAL A 67 -3.09 -6.99 9.33
CA VAL A 67 -1.64 -7.06 9.59
C VAL A 67 -0.95 -7.32 8.26
N LYS A 68 0.10 -6.55 7.96
CA LYS A 68 0.95 -6.83 6.81
C LYS A 68 1.91 -7.96 7.15
N VAL A 69 2.01 -8.96 6.27
CA VAL A 69 2.86 -10.13 6.46
C VAL A 69 3.64 -10.45 5.19
N MET A 70 4.78 -11.13 5.37
CA MET A 70 5.64 -11.56 4.28
C MET A 70 5.19 -12.86 3.63
N GLY A 71 4.54 -13.75 4.39
CA GLY A 71 4.18 -15.08 3.91
C GLY A 71 3.40 -15.92 4.91
N PRO A 72 2.87 -17.08 4.49
CA PRO A 72 1.99 -17.92 5.30
C PRO A 72 2.66 -18.47 6.57
N VAL A 73 3.96 -18.78 6.52
CA VAL A 73 4.72 -19.23 7.70
C VAL A 73 4.74 -18.18 8.80
N GLN A 74 4.85 -16.89 8.44
CA GLN A 74 4.83 -15.80 9.44
C GLN A 74 3.47 -15.72 10.14
N ILE A 75 2.37 -16.02 9.43
CA ILE A 75 1.01 -16.07 10.01
C ILE A 75 0.92 -17.16 11.08
N GLU A 76 1.45 -18.35 10.81
CA GLU A 76 1.48 -19.46 11.76
C GLU A 76 2.29 -19.10 13.02
N VAL A 77 3.48 -18.50 12.82
CA VAL A 77 4.34 -18.05 13.92
C VAL A 77 3.63 -16.97 14.76
N LEU A 78 3.03 -15.97 14.13
CA LEU A 78 2.28 -14.92 14.81
C LEU A 78 1.14 -15.50 15.66
N SER A 79 0.39 -16.46 15.12
CA SER A 79 -0.69 -17.14 15.85
C SER A 79 -0.16 -17.85 17.10
N GLN A 80 0.97 -18.56 16.97
CA GLN A 80 1.60 -19.25 18.09
C GLN A 80 2.18 -18.29 19.14
N VAL A 81 2.78 -17.17 18.71
CA VAL A 81 3.30 -16.15 19.62
C VAL A 81 2.16 -15.50 20.41
N LEU A 82 1.05 -15.15 19.75
CA LEU A 82 -0.13 -14.58 20.40
C LEU A 82 -0.72 -15.54 21.44
N LYS A 83 -0.79 -16.83 21.11
CA LYS A 83 -1.30 -17.87 22.02
C LYS A 83 -0.36 -18.12 23.21
N SER A 84 0.95 -18.23 22.97
CA SER A 84 1.92 -18.60 24.00
C SER A 84 2.33 -17.44 24.91
N ARG A 85 2.50 -16.22 24.38
CA ARG A 85 2.96 -15.04 25.14
C ARG A 85 1.81 -14.24 25.74
N PHE A 86 0.68 -14.15 25.04
CA PHE A 86 -0.43 -13.28 25.43
C PHE A 86 -1.72 -14.02 25.82
N ASP A 87 -1.76 -15.36 25.73
CA ASP A 87 -2.97 -16.17 25.94
C ASP A 87 -4.15 -15.72 25.06
N LEU A 88 -3.85 -15.30 23.82
CA LEU A 88 -4.84 -14.84 22.84
C LEU A 88 -4.97 -15.86 21.72
N ASP A 89 -6.17 -16.45 21.59
CA ASP A 89 -6.51 -17.31 20.46
C ASP A 89 -7.11 -16.45 19.34
N ILE A 90 -6.33 -16.25 18.28
CA ILE A 90 -6.67 -15.42 17.12
C ILE A 90 -6.50 -16.26 15.87
N GLU A 91 -7.48 -16.19 14.97
CA GLU A 91 -7.40 -16.81 13.66
C GLU A 91 -7.11 -15.74 12.61
N PHE A 92 -6.17 -16.00 11.69
CA PHE A 92 -5.96 -15.12 10.56
C PHE A 92 -6.71 -15.63 9.33
N GLY A 93 -7.36 -14.71 8.61
CA GLY A 93 -8.01 -14.98 7.34
C GLY A 93 -7.03 -15.28 6.22
N ALA A 94 -7.56 -15.52 5.01
CA ALA A 94 -6.73 -15.73 3.83
C ALA A 94 -5.88 -14.49 3.51
N PRO A 95 -4.59 -14.67 3.13
CA PRO A 95 -3.74 -13.55 2.74
C PRO A 95 -4.23 -12.93 1.44
N SER A 96 -4.37 -11.61 1.43
CA SER A 96 -4.66 -10.81 0.23
C SER A 96 -3.41 -10.06 -0.23
N VAL A 97 -3.15 -10.03 -1.53
CA VAL A 97 -2.02 -9.29 -2.11
C VAL A 97 -2.28 -7.78 -2.05
N ILE A 98 -1.24 -7.02 -1.70
CA ILE A 98 -1.30 -5.56 -1.69
C ILE A 98 -1.02 -5.06 -3.11
N TYR A 99 -2.04 -4.52 -3.76
CA TYR A 99 -1.91 -3.81 -5.03
C TYR A 99 -1.61 -2.33 -4.79
N LYS A 100 -1.16 -1.65 -5.83
CA LYS A 100 -1.07 -0.18 -5.89
C LYS A 100 -1.81 0.34 -7.11
N GLU A 101 -2.06 1.64 -7.12
CA GLU A 101 -2.63 2.36 -8.25
C GLU A 101 -1.61 3.37 -8.80
N THR A 102 -1.72 3.71 -10.07
CA THR A 102 -0.91 4.77 -10.71
C THR A 102 -1.76 5.48 -11.76
N PRO A 103 -1.61 6.79 -11.98
CA PRO A 103 -2.36 7.51 -13.02
C PRO A 103 -2.17 6.86 -14.41
N ALA A 104 -3.24 6.74 -15.19
CA ALA A 104 -3.16 6.18 -16.53
C ALA A 104 -2.61 7.20 -17.54
N GLU A 105 -3.01 8.47 -17.39
CA GLU A 105 -2.67 9.57 -18.29
C GLU A 105 -2.38 10.85 -17.50
N THR A 106 -1.85 11.86 -18.18
CA THR A 106 -1.69 13.21 -17.62
C THR A 106 -3.00 13.97 -17.70
N GLY A 107 -3.38 14.67 -16.63
CA GLY A 107 -4.52 15.57 -16.67
C GLY A 107 -4.67 16.41 -15.41
N GLU A 108 -5.87 17.00 -15.25
CA GLU A 108 -6.14 17.96 -14.19
C GLU A 108 -7.27 17.52 -13.27
N GLY A 109 -7.07 17.71 -11.97
CA GLY A 109 -8.08 17.64 -10.94
C GLY A 109 -8.46 19.04 -10.46
N PHE A 110 -9.74 19.28 -10.24
CA PHE A 110 -10.25 20.59 -9.85
C PHE A 110 -11.27 20.48 -8.73
N ILE A 111 -11.17 21.39 -7.77
CA ILE A 111 -12.15 21.53 -6.70
C ILE A 111 -12.38 23.01 -6.41
N ALA A 112 -13.66 23.39 -6.29
CA ALA A 112 -14.09 24.69 -5.79
C ALA A 112 -15.01 24.46 -4.58
N TYR A 113 -14.42 24.52 -3.38
CA TYR A 113 -15.14 24.36 -2.14
C TYR A 113 -15.56 25.73 -1.58
N THR A 114 -16.74 26.19 -1.98
CA THR A 114 -17.28 27.52 -1.62
C THR A 114 -18.60 27.47 -0.84
N MET A 115 -19.22 26.29 -0.75
CA MET A 115 -20.54 26.03 -0.15
C MET A 115 -20.50 24.66 0.55
N PRO A 116 -21.41 24.32 1.49
CA PRO A 116 -22.70 24.97 1.83
C PRO A 116 -22.69 26.00 2.96
N LYS A 117 -21.59 26.15 3.70
CA LYS A 117 -21.36 27.29 4.61
C LYS A 117 -20.36 28.23 3.94
N PRO A 118 -20.23 29.49 4.37
CA PRO A 118 -19.14 30.34 3.90
C PRO A 118 -17.80 29.64 4.16
N CYS A 119 -17.20 29.12 3.10
CA CYS A 119 -15.89 28.49 3.05
C CYS A 119 -15.25 28.92 1.72
N TRP A 120 -13.92 28.90 1.62
CA TRP A 120 -13.27 29.22 0.35
C TRP A 120 -11.94 28.47 0.24
N ALA A 121 -11.96 27.41 -0.56
CA ALA A 121 -10.77 26.72 -1.00
C ALA A 121 -10.97 26.27 -2.45
N ILE A 122 -10.23 26.89 -3.37
CA ILE A 122 -10.20 26.48 -4.77
C ILE A 122 -8.80 25.95 -5.05
N LEU A 123 -8.72 24.74 -5.61
CA LEU A 123 -7.46 24.10 -5.96
C LEU A 123 -7.59 23.48 -7.34
N ARG A 124 -6.52 23.59 -8.12
CA ARG A 124 -6.31 22.84 -9.35
C ARG A 124 -4.98 22.13 -9.27
N PHE A 125 -5.03 20.82 -9.49
CA PHE A 125 -3.87 19.95 -9.53
C PHE A 125 -3.64 19.50 -10.95
N ARG A 126 -2.38 19.47 -11.38
CA ARG A 126 -1.94 18.68 -12.53
C ARG A 126 -1.37 17.37 -12.01
N ILE A 127 -1.90 16.26 -12.50
CA ILE A 127 -1.50 14.90 -12.10
C ILE A 127 -0.90 14.22 -13.31
N GLU A 128 0.30 13.66 -13.13
CA GLU A 128 1.08 13.05 -14.19
C GLU A 128 1.61 11.69 -13.74
N PRO A 129 1.60 10.66 -14.61
CA PRO A 129 2.30 9.41 -14.33
C PRO A 129 3.80 9.66 -14.18
N GLY A 130 4.39 9.08 -13.13
CA GLY A 130 5.83 9.09 -12.86
C GLY A 130 6.51 7.81 -13.34
N GLU A 131 7.84 7.77 -13.17
CA GLU A 131 8.60 6.55 -13.43
C GLU A 131 8.25 5.46 -12.40
N ARG A 132 8.36 4.19 -12.79
CA ARG A 132 8.04 3.07 -11.90
C ARG A 132 8.97 3.05 -10.69
N GLY A 133 8.39 3.01 -9.49
CA GLY A 133 9.14 3.07 -8.24
C GLY A 133 9.62 4.48 -7.84
N SER A 134 9.21 5.53 -8.55
CA SER A 134 9.53 6.92 -8.18
C SER A 134 8.74 7.41 -6.96
N GLY A 135 7.60 6.79 -6.65
CA GLY A 135 6.75 7.22 -5.54
C GLY A 135 5.96 8.49 -5.87
N LEU A 136 5.74 9.33 -4.86
CA LEU A 136 5.04 10.60 -4.99
C LEU A 136 6.03 11.76 -5.07
N HIS A 137 5.96 12.53 -6.16
CA HIS A 137 6.60 13.83 -6.26
C HIS A 137 5.54 14.93 -6.20
N TYR A 138 5.61 15.79 -5.17
CA TYR A 138 4.71 16.93 -5.04
C TYR A 138 5.48 18.24 -5.23
N GLU A 139 4.89 19.17 -5.97
CA GLU A 139 5.39 20.54 -6.12
C GLU A 139 4.23 21.55 -6.16
N SER A 140 4.50 22.80 -5.77
CA SER A 140 3.56 23.91 -5.90
C SER A 140 4.14 24.97 -6.83
N LEU A 141 3.37 25.36 -7.85
CA LEU A 141 3.70 26.47 -8.74
C LEU A 141 2.88 27.74 -8.42
N GLU A 142 2.03 27.68 -7.41
CA GLU A 142 1.16 28.79 -7.05
C GLU A 142 1.92 29.89 -6.31
N ARG A 143 1.59 31.15 -6.62
CA ARG A 143 2.23 32.32 -6.03
C ARG A 143 1.62 32.63 -4.67
N THR A 144 2.46 33.07 -3.74
CA THR A 144 2.06 33.45 -2.37
C THR A 144 1.02 34.58 -2.34
N GLU A 145 0.95 35.39 -3.40
CA GLU A 145 -0.04 36.45 -3.58
C GLU A 145 -1.48 35.92 -3.70
N ARG A 146 -1.67 34.76 -4.36
CA ARG A 146 -2.99 34.17 -4.61
C ARG A 146 -3.36 33.12 -3.55
N LEU A 147 -2.36 32.39 -3.06
CA LEU A 147 -2.52 31.41 -2.00
C LEU A 147 -1.38 31.53 -0.98
N LEU A 148 -1.72 31.87 0.27
CA LEU A 148 -0.72 31.97 1.34
C LEU A 148 0.09 30.68 1.47
N GLU A 149 1.37 30.84 1.77
CA GLU A 149 2.32 29.73 1.91
C GLU A 149 1.88 28.70 2.96
N SER A 150 1.24 29.14 4.05
CA SER A 150 0.68 28.25 5.07
C SER A 150 -0.35 27.28 4.50
N TYR A 151 -1.18 27.73 3.55
CA TYR A 151 -2.18 26.87 2.90
C TYR A 151 -1.55 25.98 1.84
N GLN A 152 -0.52 26.44 1.13
CA GLN A 152 0.26 25.59 0.23
C GLN A 152 0.93 24.44 0.98
N ASN A 153 1.47 24.71 2.18
CA ASN A 153 2.06 23.71 3.06
C ASN A 153 1.02 22.72 3.60
N GLU A 154 -0.20 23.19 3.93
CA GLU A 154 -1.30 22.30 4.30
C GLU A 154 -1.67 21.38 3.13
N VAL A 155 -1.80 21.91 1.90
CA VAL A 155 -2.05 21.07 0.71
C VAL A 155 -0.93 20.03 0.53
N ALA A 156 0.33 20.45 0.61
CA ALA A 156 1.50 19.56 0.49
C ALA A 156 1.45 18.40 1.50
N ARG A 157 1.05 18.69 2.74
CA ARG A 157 0.88 17.67 3.79
C ARG A 157 -0.27 16.70 3.49
N ARG A 158 -1.33 17.17 2.84
CA ARG A 158 -2.57 16.41 2.61
C ARG A 158 -2.56 15.56 1.35
N VAL A 159 -1.77 15.93 0.33
CA VAL A 159 -1.66 15.13 -0.90
C VAL A 159 -1.23 13.68 -0.63
N PRO A 160 -0.18 13.39 0.16
CA PRO A 160 0.16 12.01 0.52
C PRO A 160 -0.95 11.27 1.26
N GLU A 161 -1.68 11.94 2.16
CA GLU A 161 -2.81 11.36 2.89
C GLU A 161 -3.95 10.99 1.92
N ALA A 162 -4.26 11.87 0.96
CA ALA A 162 -5.28 11.64 -0.05
C ALA A 162 -4.95 10.44 -0.95
N LEU A 163 -3.67 10.24 -1.26
CA LEU A 163 -3.20 9.18 -2.15
C LEU A 163 -3.07 7.81 -1.46
N GLN A 164 -3.31 7.71 -0.15
CA GLN A 164 -3.34 6.41 0.53
C GLN A 164 -4.47 5.48 0.05
N GLN A 165 -5.51 6.02 -0.58
CA GLN A 165 -6.64 5.27 -1.14
C GLN A 165 -7.09 5.90 -2.45
N GLY A 166 -6.84 5.24 -3.59
CA GLY A 166 -7.24 5.65 -4.93
C GLY A 166 -8.67 5.25 -5.28
N LEU A 167 -8.94 5.07 -6.58
CA LEU A 167 -10.27 4.73 -7.08
C LEU A 167 -10.66 3.30 -6.72
N PHE A 168 -9.70 2.37 -6.70
CA PHE A 168 -9.89 0.98 -6.32
C PHE A 168 -9.56 0.70 -4.85
N GLY A 169 -9.30 1.76 -4.06
CA GLY A 169 -9.04 1.68 -2.62
C GLY A 169 -7.60 1.35 -2.25
N TRP A 170 -6.69 1.27 -3.22
CA TRP A 170 -5.26 1.01 -2.99
C TRP A 170 -4.45 2.31 -2.94
N GLU A 171 -3.24 2.23 -2.41
CA GLU A 171 -2.33 3.38 -2.42
C GLU A 171 -1.94 3.76 -3.86
N VAL A 172 -2.04 5.04 -4.18
CA VAL A 172 -1.63 5.60 -5.48
C VAL A 172 -0.16 6.01 -5.42
N THR A 173 0.65 5.51 -6.35
CA THR A 173 2.10 5.72 -6.43
C THR A 173 2.54 6.06 -7.85
N ASP A 174 3.82 6.41 -7.97
CA ASP A 174 4.52 6.68 -9.23
C ASP A 174 3.81 7.78 -9.99
N LEU A 175 3.75 8.95 -9.36
CA LEU A 175 3.08 10.13 -9.90
C LEU A 175 3.75 11.43 -9.47
N ARG A 176 3.59 12.44 -10.33
CA ARG A 176 3.83 13.84 -10.00
C ARG A 176 2.50 14.55 -9.81
N VAL A 177 2.35 15.25 -8.69
CA VAL A 177 1.21 16.11 -8.38
C VAL A 177 1.70 17.54 -8.24
N THR A 178 1.27 18.40 -9.14
CA THR A 178 1.64 19.82 -9.15
C THR A 178 0.41 20.66 -8.80
N LEU A 179 0.49 21.47 -7.74
CA LEU A 179 -0.51 22.51 -7.47
C LEU A 179 -0.30 23.65 -8.47
N VAL A 180 -1.17 23.74 -9.49
CA VAL A 180 -1.06 24.72 -10.57
C VAL A 180 -1.86 25.99 -10.30
N GLU A 181 -3.00 25.86 -9.62
CA GLU A 181 -3.79 27.00 -9.19
C GLU A 181 -4.34 26.79 -7.78
N GLY A 182 -4.30 27.84 -6.96
CA GLY A 182 -4.82 27.86 -5.61
C GLY A 182 -5.40 29.23 -5.26
N GLU A 183 -6.53 29.24 -4.58
CA GLU A 183 -7.19 30.48 -4.18
C GLU A 183 -7.77 30.38 -2.76
N HIS A 184 -7.55 31.43 -1.99
CA HIS A 184 -8.12 31.63 -0.66
C HIS A 184 -8.85 32.99 -0.59
N HIS A 185 -9.76 33.12 0.36
CA HIS A 185 -10.49 34.34 0.66
C HIS A 185 -10.20 34.79 2.10
N VAL A 186 -9.95 36.10 2.26
CA VAL A 186 -9.53 36.71 3.54
C VAL A 186 -10.47 36.39 4.70
N TRP A 187 -11.79 36.40 4.45
CA TRP A 187 -12.80 36.23 5.50
C TRP A 187 -13.41 34.83 5.58
N HIS A 188 -13.31 34.05 4.51
CA HIS A 188 -14.10 32.83 4.34
C HIS A 188 -13.24 31.58 4.23
N THR A 189 -11.92 31.71 4.11
CA THR A 189 -11.04 30.54 4.21
C THR A 189 -10.80 30.19 5.67
N HIS A 190 -11.08 28.94 6.01
CA HIS A 190 -10.73 28.36 7.28
C HIS A 190 -9.58 27.34 7.13
N PRO A 191 -8.76 27.11 8.16
CA PRO A 191 -7.62 26.19 8.08
C PRO A 191 -7.99 24.77 7.60
N LEU A 192 -9.18 24.28 7.97
CA LEU A 192 -9.64 22.94 7.59
C LEU A 192 -10.18 22.84 6.16
N ASP A 193 -10.41 23.95 5.47
CA ASP A 193 -11.01 23.93 4.13
C ASP A 193 -10.07 23.29 3.10
N PHE A 194 -8.75 23.53 3.20
CA PHE A 194 -7.77 22.87 2.33
C PHE A 194 -7.56 21.40 2.67
N ALA A 195 -7.72 21.00 3.95
CA ALA A 195 -7.72 19.60 4.35
C ALA A 195 -8.90 18.82 3.74
N LEU A 196 -10.04 19.49 3.53
CA LEU A 196 -11.20 18.95 2.83
C LEU A 196 -11.03 18.97 1.31
N ALA A 197 -10.61 20.11 0.76
CA ALA A 197 -10.55 20.33 -0.68
C ALA A 197 -9.47 19.46 -1.35
N THR A 198 -8.30 19.31 -0.73
CA THR A 198 -7.17 18.56 -1.31
C THR A 198 -7.55 17.13 -1.74
N PRO A 199 -8.10 16.25 -0.87
CA PRO A 199 -8.49 14.91 -1.30
C PRO A 199 -9.60 14.92 -2.35
N MET A 200 -10.54 15.88 -2.31
CA MET A 200 -11.58 16.00 -3.34
C MET A 200 -11.01 16.35 -4.71
N GLY A 201 -10.08 17.32 -4.76
CA GLY A 201 -9.44 17.75 -6.01
C GLY A 201 -8.51 16.70 -6.61
N VAL A 202 -7.71 16.02 -5.77
CA VAL A 202 -6.84 14.92 -6.21
C VAL A 202 -7.68 13.75 -6.74
N MET A 203 -8.75 13.35 -6.03
CA MET A 203 -9.62 12.26 -6.49
C MET A 203 -10.38 12.60 -7.75
N ASP A 204 -10.85 13.84 -7.92
CA ASP A 204 -11.46 14.30 -9.17
C ASP A 204 -10.49 14.14 -10.36
N GLY A 205 -9.22 14.53 -10.17
CA GLY A 205 -8.18 14.34 -11.19
C GLY A 205 -7.96 12.88 -11.54
N LEU A 206 -7.76 12.02 -10.53
CA LEU A 206 -7.60 10.57 -10.74
C LEU A 206 -8.81 9.95 -11.45
N ASN A 207 -10.03 10.35 -11.07
CA ASN A 207 -11.26 9.84 -11.67
C ASN A 207 -11.39 10.22 -13.16
N ARG A 208 -10.89 11.39 -13.55
CA ARG A 208 -10.92 11.87 -14.94
C ARG A 208 -9.88 11.19 -15.82
N ILE A 209 -8.65 11.07 -15.33
CA ILE A 209 -7.51 10.53 -16.10
C ILE A 209 -7.45 9.00 -16.05
N GLY A 210 -8.21 8.38 -15.14
CA GLY A 210 -8.18 6.96 -14.89
C GLY A 210 -6.91 6.52 -14.14
N VAL A 211 -6.94 5.31 -13.62
CA VAL A 211 -5.83 4.69 -12.91
C VAL A 211 -5.58 3.28 -13.42
N LYS A 212 -4.33 2.84 -13.32
CA LYS A 212 -3.88 1.49 -13.63
C LYS A 212 -3.53 0.77 -12.34
N LEU A 213 -3.90 -0.50 -12.25
CA LEU A 213 -3.50 -1.35 -11.13
C LEU A 213 -2.07 -1.83 -11.30
N LEU A 214 -1.32 -1.81 -10.22
CA LEU A 214 0.03 -2.34 -10.12
C LEU A 214 0.04 -3.56 -9.22
N GLU A 215 0.52 -4.69 -9.74
CA GLU A 215 0.76 -5.91 -8.96
C GLU A 215 2.22 -5.98 -8.51
N PRO A 216 2.49 -6.54 -7.32
CA PRO A 216 3.86 -6.76 -6.85
C PRO A 216 4.46 -8.01 -7.52
N LEU A 217 5.73 -7.90 -7.91
CA LEU A 217 6.53 -9.00 -8.43
C LEU A 217 7.65 -9.39 -7.46
N LEU A 218 7.89 -10.69 -7.40
CA LEU A 218 9.02 -11.30 -6.73
C LEU A 218 10.10 -11.64 -7.77
N ALA A 219 11.33 -11.21 -7.53
CA ALA A 219 12.50 -11.82 -8.16
C ALA A 219 12.74 -13.17 -7.49
N PHE A 220 12.86 -14.23 -8.27
CA PHE A 220 13.13 -15.56 -7.77
C PHE A 220 14.47 -16.11 -8.28
N LYS A 221 15.06 -16.98 -7.45
CA LYS A 221 16.14 -17.87 -7.82
C LYS A 221 15.78 -19.27 -7.38
N ILE A 222 15.69 -20.18 -8.34
CA ILE A 222 15.37 -21.58 -8.14
C ILE A 222 16.58 -22.42 -8.53
N SER A 223 16.91 -23.42 -7.72
CA SER A 223 17.85 -24.47 -8.06
C SER A 223 17.19 -25.82 -7.79
N VAL A 224 17.05 -26.66 -8.81
CA VAL A 224 16.41 -27.98 -8.72
C VAL A 224 17.23 -29.03 -9.45
N PRO A 225 17.11 -30.33 -9.10
CA PRO A 225 17.63 -31.40 -9.96
C PRO A 225 17.03 -31.30 -11.37
N GLU A 226 17.83 -31.59 -12.39
CA GLU A 226 17.45 -31.44 -13.81
C GLU A 226 16.13 -32.16 -14.15
N GLU A 227 15.89 -33.34 -13.58
CA GLU A 227 14.68 -34.14 -13.76
C GLU A 227 13.37 -33.40 -13.38
N HIS A 228 13.43 -32.43 -12.46
CA HIS A 228 12.27 -31.61 -12.06
C HIS A 228 12.14 -30.34 -12.88
N GLY A 229 13.18 -29.98 -13.63
CA GLY A 229 13.30 -28.68 -14.27
C GLY A 229 12.15 -28.36 -15.23
N GLY A 230 11.81 -29.29 -16.12
CA GLY A 230 10.69 -29.12 -17.06
C GLY A 230 9.36 -28.86 -16.35
N LYS A 231 9.10 -29.57 -15.24
CA LYS A 231 7.87 -29.41 -14.47
C LYS A 231 7.81 -28.03 -13.79
N ILE A 232 8.93 -27.56 -13.22
CA ILE A 232 9.00 -26.24 -12.58
C ILE A 232 8.80 -25.11 -13.60
N MET A 233 9.41 -25.21 -14.78
CA MET A 233 9.21 -24.20 -15.83
C MET A 233 7.74 -24.09 -16.25
N ASN A 234 7.03 -25.22 -16.39
CA ASN A 234 5.61 -25.20 -16.71
C ASN A 234 4.76 -24.51 -15.64
N GLU A 235 5.07 -24.73 -14.35
CA GLU A 235 4.40 -24.02 -13.25
C GLU A 235 4.68 -22.52 -13.27
N LEU A 236 5.93 -22.11 -13.51
CA LEU A 236 6.30 -20.71 -13.61
C LEU A 236 5.50 -20.01 -14.74
N ILE A 237 5.39 -20.65 -15.91
CA ILE A 237 4.58 -20.13 -17.03
C ILE A 237 3.10 -20.03 -16.64
N ALA A 238 2.54 -21.07 -16.01
CA ALA A 238 1.14 -21.07 -15.59
C ALA A 238 0.81 -19.93 -14.59
N MET A 239 1.80 -19.52 -13.80
CA MET A 239 1.68 -18.42 -12.86
C MET A 239 2.06 -17.04 -13.45
N ARG A 240 2.21 -16.91 -14.78
CA ARG A 240 2.66 -15.68 -15.47
C ARG A 240 4.09 -15.24 -15.08
N GLY A 241 4.93 -16.19 -14.71
CA GLY A 241 6.35 -15.96 -14.43
C GLY A 241 7.14 -15.75 -15.71
N GLU A 242 8.08 -14.80 -15.65
CA GLU A 242 9.07 -14.53 -16.68
C GLU A 242 10.43 -14.99 -16.17
N PHE A 243 11.20 -15.72 -16.97
CA PHE A 243 12.50 -16.22 -16.54
C PHE A 243 13.50 -16.24 -17.68
N ASP A 244 14.77 -16.13 -17.29
CA ASP A 244 15.91 -16.20 -18.20
C ASP A 244 16.12 -17.62 -18.71
N ALA A 245 17.01 -17.76 -19.70
CA ALA A 245 17.42 -19.07 -20.19
C ALA A 245 17.93 -19.95 -19.01
N PRO A 246 17.38 -21.17 -18.84
CA PRO A 246 17.80 -22.08 -17.77
C PRO A 246 19.31 -22.36 -17.85
N GLN A 247 19.99 -22.32 -16.71
CA GLN A 247 21.41 -22.64 -16.63
C GLN A 247 21.62 -24.00 -16.00
N LEU A 248 22.25 -24.92 -16.71
CA LEU A 248 22.64 -26.22 -16.18
C LEU A 248 24.00 -26.11 -15.47
N ARG A 249 24.04 -26.49 -14.19
CA ARG A 249 25.26 -26.55 -13.38
C ARG A 249 25.39 -27.93 -12.75
N GLY A 250 26.14 -28.80 -13.41
CA GLY A 250 26.21 -30.22 -13.04
C GLY A 250 24.84 -30.87 -13.21
N GLU A 251 24.36 -31.56 -12.18
CA GLU A 251 23.04 -32.24 -12.17
C GLU A 251 21.88 -31.32 -11.74
N ARG A 252 22.14 -30.01 -11.59
CA ARG A 252 21.15 -29.03 -11.16
C ARG A 252 20.86 -28.02 -12.25
N MET A 253 19.59 -27.66 -12.38
CA MET A 253 19.11 -26.56 -13.20
C MET A 253 18.85 -25.34 -12.31
N GLU A 254 19.47 -24.21 -12.67
CA GLU A 254 19.21 -22.92 -12.07
C GLU A 254 18.26 -22.09 -12.97
N LEU A 255 17.24 -21.50 -12.35
CA LEU A 255 16.29 -20.60 -12.97
C LEU A 255 16.27 -19.27 -12.21
N THR A 256 16.32 -18.17 -12.94
CA THR A 256 16.17 -16.81 -12.42
C THR A 256 15.09 -16.10 -13.19
N GLY A 257 14.32 -15.26 -12.50
CA GLY A 257 13.20 -14.58 -13.14
C GLY A 257 12.38 -13.74 -12.18
N LYS A 258 11.22 -13.30 -12.67
CA LYS A 258 10.22 -12.55 -11.91
C LYS A 258 8.88 -13.29 -11.94
N LEU A 259 8.13 -13.18 -10.86
CA LEU A 259 6.85 -13.87 -10.68
C LEU A 259 5.87 -12.98 -9.92
N PRO A 260 4.62 -12.80 -10.39
CA PRO A 260 3.61 -12.06 -9.63
C PRO A 260 3.28 -12.75 -8.30
N VAL A 261 3.13 -11.97 -7.23
CA VAL A 261 2.76 -12.52 -5.91
C VAL A 261 1.36 -13.17 -5.97
N ALA A 262 0.42 -12.53 -6.67
CA ALA A 262 -0.98 -12.94 -6.74
C ALA A 262 -1.19 -14.38 -7.24
N THR A 263 -0.34 -14.84 -8.15
CA THR A 263 -0.41 -16.18 -8.73
C THR A 263 0.52 -17.18 -8.04
N SER A 264 1.37 -16.74 -7.10
CA SER A 264 2.46 -17.55 -6.54
C SER A 264 2.42 -17.77 -5.03
N LEU A 265 1.35 -17.33 -4.36
CA LEU A 265 1.15 -17.50 -2.91
C LEU A 265 1.42 -18.94 -2.41
N ASP A 266 0.85 -19.93 -3.09
CA ASP A 266 0.97 -21.34 -2.71
C ASP A 266 2.19 -22.04 -3.31
N PHE A 267 2.97 -21.33 -4.13
CA PHE A 267 4.08 -21.93 -4.87
C PHE A 267 5.17 -22.50 -3.96
N PRO A 268 5.62 -21.86 -2.88
CA PRO A 268 6.65 -22.44 -2.01
C PRO A 268 6.27 -23.81 -1.44
N ALA A 269 5.01 -23.98 -1.01
CA ALA A 269 4.50 -25.25 -0.49
C ALA A 269 4.47 -26.32 -1.59
N ARG A 270 3.88 -25.99 -2.76
CA ARG A 270 3.82 -26.88 -3.93
C ARG A 270 5.20 -27.27 -4.43
N PHE A 271 6.14 -26.31 -4.48
CA PHE A 271 7.52 -26.50 -4.91
C PHE A 271 8.25 -27.51 -4.03
N GLY A 272 8.10 -27.43 -2.70
CA GLY A 272 8.66 -28.41 -1.77
C GLY A 272 8.17 -29.82 -2.05
N SER A 273 6.85 -30.00 -2.24
CA SER A 273 6.26 -31.29 -2.57
C SER A 273 6.71 -31.82 -3.95
N MET A 274 6.75 -30.96 -4.97
CA MET A 274 7.13 -31.33 -6.34
C MET A 274 8.58 -31.76 -6.44
N THR A 275 9.48 -31.09 -5.73
CA THR A 275 10.92 -31.38 -5.74
C THR A 275 11.31 -32.45 -4.71
N LYS A 276 10.34 -32.97 -3.94
CA LYS A 276 10.58 -33.87 -2.80
C LYS A 276 11.62 -33.29 -1.81
N GLY A 277 11.58 -31.97 -1.61
CA GLY A 277 12.53 -31.24 -0.75
C GLY A 277 13.95 -31.07 -1.30
N ARG A 278 14.23 -31.47 -2.55
CA ARG A 278 15.58 -31.34 -3.17
C ARG A 278 15.79 -30.02 -3.92
N GLY A 279 14.76 -29.19 -3.99
CA GLY A 279 14.81 -27.86 -4.58
C GLY A 279 15.15 -26.77 -3.57
N ILE A 280 15.79 -25.71 -4.04
CA ILE A 280 16.02 -24.47 -3.29
C ILE A 280 15.28 -23.37 -4.02
N LEU A 281 14.40 -22.65 -3.33
CA LEU A 281 13.68 -21.48 -3.81
C LEU A 281 14.06 -20.30 -2.93
N SER A 282 14.49 -19.21 -3.55
CA SER A 282 14.69 -17.92 -2.91
C SER A 282 13.88 -16.87 -3.66
N THR A 283 13.18 -16.00 -2.92
CA THR A 283 12.34 -14.94 -3.47
C THR A 283 12.58 -13.64 -2.72
N THR A 284 12.67 -12.54 -3.45
CA THR A 284 12.81 -11.18 -2.92
C THR A 284 11.87 -10.25 -3.69
N PHE A 285 11.32 -9.23 -3.02
CA PHE A 285 10.57 -8.19 -3.72
C PHE A 285 11.42 -7.54 -4.82
N ALA A 286 10.88 -7.50 -6.04
CA ALA A 286 11.54 -6.86 -7.17
C ALA A 286 10.98 -5.45 -7.37
N GLU A 287 9.72 -5.36 -7.77
CA GLU A 287 9.08 -4.11 -8.18
C GLU A 287 7.55 -4.27 -8.23
N TYR A 288 6.86 -3.15 -8.41
CA TYR A 288 5.46 -3.11 -8.83
C TYR A 288 5.39 -2.93 -10.35
N ARG A 289 4.52 -3.68 -11.02
CA ARG A 289 4.29 -3.59 -12.47
C ARG A 289 2.81 -3.51 -12.78
N GLU A 290 2.49 -2.90 -13.91
CA GLU A 290 1.11 -2.85 -14.43
C GLU A 290 0.51 -4.26 -14.51
N SER A 291 -0.65 -4.41 -13.88
CA SER A 291 -1.39 -5.65 -13.85
C SER A 291 -2.02 -5.90 -15.22
N PRO A 292 -2.15 -7.17 -15.65
CA PRO A 292 -2.94 -7.52 -16.83
C PRO A 292 -4.40 -7.00 -16.74
N PRO A 293 -5.05 -6.63 -17.87
CA PRO A 293 -6.39 -6.05 -17.87
C PRO A 293 -7.50 -6.92 -17.27
N ASP A 294 -7.28 -8.23 -17.17
CA ASP A 294 -8.20 -9.20 -16.56
C ASP A 294 -8.17 -9.18 -15.03
N VAL A 295 -7.13 -8.61 -14.42
CA VAL A 295 -7.00 -8.53 -12.96
C VAL A 295 -7.89 -7.41 -12.43
N LYS A 296 -8.90 -7.77 -11.64
CA LYS A 296 -9.76 -6.84 -10.90
C LYS A 296 -9.49 -6.98 -9.41
N ALA A 297 -8.60 -6.15 -8.88
CA ALA A 297 -8.28 -6.10 -7.47
C ALA A 297 -8.82 -4.81 -6.86
N GLU A 298 -9.83 -4.92 -6.01
CA GLU A 298 -10.44 -3.80 -5.32
C GLU A 298 -10.35 -4.02 -3.81
N ARG A 299 -10.07 -2.93 -3.08
CA ARG A 299 -10.11 -2.88 -1.63
C ARG A 299 -11.26 -1.97 -1.21
N PRO A 300 -12.15 -2.41 -0.30
CA PRO A 300 -13.16 -1.52 0.26
C PRO A 300 -12.52 -0.24 0.80
N ARG A 301 -12.98 0.91 0.30
CA ARG A 301 -12.49 2.21 0.77
C ARG A 301 -12.89 2.41 2.24
N ARG A 302 -11.95 2.91 3.01
CA ARG A 302 -12.13 3.39 4.38
C ARG A 302 -12.65 4.82 4.35
N GLY A 303 -13.71 5.08 5.07
CA GLY A 303 -14.41 6.36 5.10
C GLY A 303 -15.23 6.62 3.85
N VAL A 304 -15.68 7.87 3.76
CA VAL A 304 -16.46 8.32 2.61
C VAL A 304 -15.55 8.65 1.44
N ASN A 305 -15.97 8.29 0.23
CA ASN A 305 -15.26 8.64 -1.00
C ASN A 305 -15.27 10.17 -1.20
N PRO A 306 -14.10 10.83 -1.35
CA PRO A 306 -14.03 12.26 -1.65
C PRO A 306 -14.74 12.69 -2.95
N LEU A 307 -14.98 11.75 -3.87
CA LEU A 307 -15.79 12.00 -5.07
C LEU A 307 -17.26 12.28 -4.73
N ASP A 308 -17.80 11.69 -3.65
CA ASP A 308 -19.08 12.10 -3.08
C ASP A 308 -18.84 13.29 -2.15
N GLN A 309 -18.66 14.46 -2.75
CA GLN A 309 -18.29 15.69 -2.04
C GLN A 309 -19.26 15.98 -0.89
N SER A 310 -20.57 15.82 -1.11
CA SER A 310 -21.58 16.13 -0.11
C SER A 310 -21.45 15.24 1.13
N ARG A 311 -21.36 13.92 0.94
CA ARG A 311 -21.17 12.99 2.07
C ARG A 311 -19.78 13.17 2.70
N PHE A 312 -18.75 13.43 1.90
CA PHE A 312 -17.39 13.59 2.39
C PHE A 312 -17.23 14.83 3.27
N ILE A 313 -17.82 15.96 2.86
CA ILE A 313 -17.86 17.20 3.66
C ILE A 313 -18.55 16.94 5.00
N LEU A 314 -19.68 16.23 5.02
CA LEU A 314 -20.40 15.88 6.26
C LEU A 314 -19.59 14.92 7.14
N TYR A 315 -18.94 13.92 6.55
CA TYR A 315 -18.08 12.96 7.24
C TYR A 315 -16.94 13.65 7.98
N MET A 316 -16.16 14.44 7.25
CA MET A 316 -14.98 15.12 7.79
C MET A 316 -15.35 16.20 8.82
N ARG A 317 -16.54 16.78 8.73
CA ARG A 317 -17.08 17.69 9.75
C ARG A 317 -17.72 16.98 10.95
N LYS A 318 -17.68 15.64 11.00
CA LYS A 318 -18.34 14.81 12.03
C LYS A 318 -19.84 15.09 12.15
N ALA A 319 -20.46 15.44 11.02
CA ALA A 319 -21.88 15.77 10.91
C ALA A 319 -22.71 14.64 10.29
N LEU A 320 -22.08 13.54 9.87
CA LEU A 320 -22.80 12.29 9.60
C LEU A 320 -23.16 11.64 10.93
N ALA A 321 -24.46 11.44 11.17
CA ALA A 321 -24.89 10.54 12.22
C ALA A 321 -24.33 9.14 11.89
N GLN A 322 -23.73 8.47 12.87
CA GLN A 322 -23.38 7.06 12.76
C GLN A 322 -24.69 6.29 12.59
N SER A 323 -25.01 5.92 11.35
CA SER A 323 -26.14 5.05 11.00
C SER A 323 -25.68 3.61 10.91
#